data_AF-A0A952WEE1-F1
#
_entry.id   AF-A0A952WEE1-F1
#
_cell.length_a   1.000
_cell.length_b   1.000
_cell.length_c   1.000
_cell.angle_alpha   90.00
_cell.angle_beta   90.00
_cell.angle_gamma   90.00
#
_symmetry.space_group_name_H-M   'P 1'
#
loop_
_entity.id
_entity.type
_entity.pdbx_description
1 polymer ?
#
loop_
_entity_poly.entity_id
_entity_poly.type
_entity_poly.pdbx_seq_one_letter_code
_entity_poly.pdbx_strand_id
1 'polypeptide(L)'
;MKHAAKSTSKRTTKRTANHAKARSMAAAAEAVRKRLGLETLADRGRDALDFHDLSVESIREAIALAFDAGWNAGFEAGSTLAR
;
A
#
# COMPACT_ATOMS: atom_id res chain seq x y z
N MET A 1 27.81 -2.97 -31.78
CA MET A 1 27.89 -2.45 -30.39
C MET A 1 26.62 -1.68 -29.96
N LYS A 2 25.41 -2.26 -30.05
CA LYS A 2 24.13 -1.53 -29.77
C LYS A 2 23.28 -2.06 -28.60
N HIS A 3 23.81 -2.93 -27.74
CA HIS A 3 23.00 -3.62 -26.72
C HIS A 3 23.07 -3.03 -25.29
N ALA A 4 23.93 -2.05 -25.01
CA ALA A 4 24.13 -1.57 -23.63
C ALA A 4 23.11 -0.52 -23.13
N ALA A 5 22.58 0.35 -24.01
CA ALA A 5 21.76 1.50 -23.60
C ALA A 5 20.29 1.17 -23.21
N LYS A 6 19.77 0.01 -23.63
CA LYS A 6 18.36 -0.37 -23.40
C LYS A 6 18.12 -0.97 -22.00
N SER A 7 19.19 -1.43 -21.34
CA SER A 7 19.16 -2.06 -20.01
C SER A 7 19.02 -1.05 -18.86
N THR A 8 19.65 0.12 -18.98
CA THR A 8 19.66 1.18 -17.97
C THR A 8 18.32 1.93 -17.87
N SER A 9 17.65 2.17 -19.01
CA SER A 9 16.35 2.88 -19.06
C SER A 9 15.17 2.08 -18.47
N LYS A 10 15.17 0.75 -18.63
CA LYS A 10 14.16 -0.14 -18.01
C LYS A 10 14.29 -0.24 -16.48
N ARG A 11 15.50 -0.02 -15.96
CA ARG A 11 15.79 -0.12 -14.52
C ARG A 11 15.31 1.11 -13.76
N THR A 12 15.47 2.30 -14.34
CA THR A 12 15.01 3.56 -13.75
C THR A 12 13.49 3.64 -13.70
N THR A 13 12.80 3.24 -14.77
CA THR A 13 11.33 3.15 -14.85
C THR A 13 10.72 2.14 -13.88
N LYS A 14 11.36 0.97 -13.67
CA LYS A 14 10.90 0.03 -12.62
C LYS A 14 11.05 0.59 -11.20
N ARG A 15 12.13 1.33 -10.94
CA ARG A 15 12.38 1.94 -9.62
C ARG A 15 11.34 2.99 -9.26
N THR A 16 10.95 3.84 -10.21
CA THR A 16 9.93 4.88 -9.98
C THR A 16 8.56 4.27 -9.72
N ALA A 17 8.16 3.25 -10.47
CA ALA A 17 6.92 2.50 -10.26
C ALA A 17 6.87 1.84 -8.87
N ASN A 18 7.97 1.21 -8.43
CA ASN A 18 8.06 0.62 -7.10
C ASN A 18 7.92 1.68 -5.98
N HIS A 19 8.50 2.86 -6.18
CA HIS A 19 8.41 3.95 -5.20
C HIS A 19 7.02 4.61 -5.16
N ALA A 20 6.30 4.62 -6.27
CA ALA A 20 4.90 5.04 -6.32
C ALA A 20 4.03 4.04 -5.57
N LYS A 21 4.19 2.73 -5.85
CA LYS A 21 3.51 1.66 -5.12
C LYS A 21 3.76 1.74 -3.61
N ALA A 22 5.02 1.89 -3.19
CA ALA A 22 5.37 2.00 -1.78
C ALA A 22 4.70 3.20 -1.09
N ARG A 23 4.61 4.35 -1.77
CA ARG A 23 3.92 5.54 -1.25
C ARG A 23 2.42 5.32 -1.11
N SER A 24 1.75 4.76 -2.11
CA SER A 24 0.32 4.45 -2.04
C SER A 24 0.01 3.44 -0.94
N MET A 25 0.85 2.41 -0.79
CA MET A 25 0.73 1.43 0.30
C MET A 25 0.92 2.07 1.68
N ALA A 26 1.89 2.98 1.82
CA ALA A 26 2.11 3.69 3.08
C ALA A 26 0.93 4.59 3.46
N ALA A 27 0.34 5.30 2.49
CA ALA A 27 -0.85 6.12 2.72
C ALA A 27 -2.06 5.27 3.14
N ALA A 28 -2.28 4.13 2.48
CA ALA A 28 -3.36 3.19 2.84
C ALA A 28 -3.15 2.62 4.26
N ALA A 29 -1.92 2.20 4.58
CA ALA A 29 -1.58 1.70 5.91
C ALA A 29 -1.77 2.78 7.00
N GLU A 30 -1.48 4.04 6.70
CA GLU A 30 -1.74 5.15 7.61
C GLU A 30 -3.23 5.38 7.87
N ALA A 31 -4.05 5.36 6.81
CA ALA A 31 -5.49 5.50 6.92
C ALA A 31 -6.12 4.38 7.76
N VAL A 32 -5.72 3.13 7.51
CA VAL A 32 -6.16 1.95 8.28
C VAL A 32 -5.76 2.07 9.74
N ARG A 33 -4.50 2.42 10.03
CA ARG A 33 -4.01 2.59 11.39
C ARG A 33 -4.83 3.61 12.17
N LYS A 34 -5.08 4.78 11.56
CA LYS A 34 -5.91 5.85 12.15
C LYS A 34 -7.34 5.37 12.39
N ARG A 35 -7.93 4.63 11.45
CA ARG A 35 -9.30 4.12 11.59
C ARG A 35 -9.45 3.10 12.71
N LEU A 36 -8.46 2.25 12.88
CA LEU A 36 -8.42 1.26 13.97
C LEU A 36 -7.97 1.86 15.32
N GLY A 37 -7.52 3.12 15.35
CA GLY A 37 -7.02 3.74 16.58
C GLY A 37 -5.74 3.08 17.12
N LEU A 38 -4.97 2.39 16.27
CA LEU A 38 -3.77 1.67 16.68
C LEU A 38 -2.53 2.57 16.60
N GLU A 39 -1.60 2.39 17.53
CA GLU A 39 -0.29 3.07 17.48
C GLU A 39 0.54 2.57 16.28
N THR A 40 0.44 1.29 15.97
CA THR A 40 1.16 0.62 14.88
C THR A 40 0.35 -0.53 14.30
N LEU A 41 0.58 -0.85 13.02
CA LEU A 41 0.07 -2.06 12.37
C LEU A 41 1.10 -3.20 12.36
N ALA A 42 2.31 -2.96 12.88
CA ALA A 42 3.32 -4.00 13.01
C ALA A 42 2.97 -4.93 14.17
N ASP A 43 3.22 -6.22 13.99
CA ASP A 43 3.10 -7.21 15.05
C ASP A 43 4.00 -6.83 16.22
N ARG A 44 3.41 -6.71 17.40
CA ARG A 44 4.12 -6.54 18.67
C ARG A 44 3.87 -7.82 19.43
N GLY A 45 4.79 -8.79 19.38
CA GLY A 45 4.71 -10.09 20.07
C GLY A 45 4.61 -10.06 21.62
N ARG A 46 4.09 -8.97 22.20
CA ARG A 46 3.61 -8.80 23.58
C ARG A 46 2.06 -8.79 23.67
N ASP A 47 1.35 -9.13 22.59
CA ASP A 47 -0.10 -8.97 22.37
C ASP A 47 -1.05 -9.89 23.18
N ALA A 48 -0.61 -10.47 24.30
CA ALA A 48 -1.51 -11.31 25.12
C ALA A 48 -2.34 -10.51 26.14
N LEU A 49 -1.96 -9.24 26.43
CA LEU A 49 -2.55 -8.48 27.54
C LEU A 49 -3.27 -7.18 27.16
N ASP A 50 -3.02 -6.62 25.97
CA ASP A 50 -3.70 -5.41 25.49
C ASP A 50 -4.74 -5.78 24.42
N PHE A 51 -5.90 -6.30 24.84
CA PHE A 51 -7.03 -6.42 23.91
C PHE A 51 -7.48 -5.01 23.51
N HIS A 52 -7.14 -4.58 22.30
CA HIS A 52 -7.76 -3.39 21.72
C HIS A 52 -9.21 -3.74 21.33
N ASP A 53 -10.17 -3.16 22.05
CA ASP A 53 -11.58 -3.34 21.77
C ASP A 53 -11.91 -2.63 20.44
N LEU A 54 -11.77 -3.37 19.34
CA LEU A 54 -12.04 -2.89 17.99
C LEU A 54 -13.48 -3.20 17.65
N SER A 55 -14.24 -2.15 17.34
CA SER A 55 -15.60 -2.33 16.83
C SER A 55 -15.57 -3.10 15.49
N VAL A 56 -16.59 -3.92 15.26
CA VAL A 56 -16.81 -4.59 13.96
C VAL A 56 -16.89 -3.56 12.82
N GLU A 57 -17.42 -2.37 13.12
CA GLU A 57 -17.47 -1.25 12.19
C GLU A 57 -16.08 -0.76 11.78
N SER A 58 -15.19 -0.52 12.74
CA SER A 58 -13.82 -0.09 12.45
C SER A 58 -13.06 -1.12 11.62
N ILE A 59 -13.30 -2.41 11.85
CA ILE A 59 -12.70 -3.49 11.06
C ILE A 59 -13.24 -3.46 9.62
N ARG A 60 -14.56 -3.32 9.45
CA ARG A 60 -15.18 -3.23 8.12
C ARG A 60 -14.63 -2.06 7.32
N GLU A 61 -14.56 -0.88 7.93
CA GLU A 61 -14.03 0.30 7.27
C GLU A 61 -12.54 0.18 6.94
N ALA A 62 -11.74 -0.45 7.81
CA ALA A 62 -10.33 -0.72 7.52
C ALA A 62 -10.17 -1.62 6.29
N ILE A 63 -11.00 -2.67 6.16
CA ILE A 63 -11.00 -3.56 4.99
C ILE A 63 -11.40 -2.79 3.73
N ALA A 64 -12.45 -1.97 3.79
CA ALA A 64 -12.90 -1.16 2.66
C ALA A 64 -11.79 -0.19 2.19
N LEU A 65 -11.15 0.52 3.11
CA LEU A 65 -10.03 1.43 2.80
C LEU A 65 -8.86 0.70 2.12
N ALA A 66 -8.49 -0.48 2.62
CA ALA A 66 -7.42 -1.27 2.03
C ALA A 66 -7.79 -1.78 0.63
N PHE A 67 -9.04 -2.23 0.44
CA PHE A 67 -9.54 -2.71 -0.84
C PHE A 67 -9.60 -1.60 -1.88
N ASP A 68 -10.19 -0.45 -1.56
CA ASP A 68 -10.31 0.69 -2.47
C ASP A 68 -8.94 1.22 -2.88
N ALA A 69 -7.98 1.28 -1.95
CA ALA A 69 -6.61 1.66 -2.27
C ALA A 69 -5.96 0.70 -3.28
N GLY A 70 -6.18 -0.61 -3.11
CA GLY A 70 -5.70 -1.63 -4.05
C GLY A 70 -6.38 -1.56 -5.41
N TRP A 71 -7.71 -1.40 -5.43
CA TRP A 71 -8.50 -1.25 -6.65
C TRP A 71 -8.06 -0.03 -7.45
N ASN A 72 -7.96 1.14 -6.81
CA ASN A 72 -7.53 2.38 -7.46
C ASN A 72 -6.09 2.27 -7.96
N ALA A 73 -5.18 1.64 -7.21
CA ALA A 73 -3.82 1.41 -7.68
C ALA A 73 -3.76 0.54 -8.94
N GLY A 74 -4.62 -0.48 -9.04
CA GLY A 74 -4.76 -1.32 -10.24
C GLY A 74 -5.36 -0.57 -11.42
N PHE A 75 -6.39 0.24 -11.18
CA PHE A 75 -7.05 1.04 -12.22
C PHE A 75 -6.12 2.13 -12.78
N GLU A 76 -5.41 2.86 -11.93
CA GLU A 76 -4.43 3.87 -12.34
C GLU A 76 -3.29 3.25 -13.17
N ALA A 77 -2.80 2.06 -12.78
CA ALA A 77 -1.80 1.34 -13.54
C ALA A 77 -2.30 0.88 -14.92
N GLY A 78 -3.56 0.46 -15.03
CA GLY A 78 -4.18 0.12 -16.31
C GLY A 78 -4.40 1.34 -17.21
N SER A 79 -4.84 2.46 -16.64
CA SER A 79 -5.09 3.71 -17.37
C SER A 79 -3.81 4.38 -17.89
N THR A 80 -2.68 4.16 -17.22
CA THR A 80 -1.37 4.68 -17.61
C THR A 80 -0.67 3.80 -18.65
N LEU A 81 -1.02 2.51 -18.76
CA LEU A 81 -0.57 1.63 -19.85
C LEU A 81 -1.37 1.80 -21.14
N ALA A 82 -2.61 2.30 -21.04
CA ALA A 82 -3.51 2.53 -22.18
C ALA A 82 -3.35 3.90 -22.85
N ARG A 83 -2.47 4.77 -22.33
CA ARG A 83 -2.07 6.06 -22.91
C ARG A 83 -0.70 5.96 -23.56
#